data_AF-A0A9Q5I597-F1
#
_entry.id   AF-A0A9Q5I597-F1
#
_cell.length_a   1.000
_cell.length_b   1.000
_cell.length_c   1.000
_cell.angle_alpha   90.00
_cell.angle_beta   90.00
_cell.angle_gamma   90.00
#
_symmetry.space_group_name_H-M   'P 1'
#
loop_
_entity.id
_entity.type
_entity.pdbx_description
1 polymer ?
#
loop_
_entity_poly.entity_id
_entity_poly.type
_entity_poly.pdbx_seq_one_letter_code
_entity_poly.pdbx_strand_id
1 'polypeptide(L)'
;MLFKSSRYLSDEEKLRDPHNHTVPVLDAFLDDENEKYTFIVPPLLHPYFHPDFFSVDEVLNFTRQLLEVVSMLQGLKVISRGSLRDCSDLNIMMDVDKMFPRGLHPTISVAEASTRIRLAKPRRRRDVSYVRYYYVDFGISVKFDHDDDGKRVFGVIGQDDEVP
;
A
#
# COMPACT_ATOMS: atom_id res chain seq x y z
N MET A 1 -7.34 -13.31 6.97
CA MET A 1 -7.24 -12.07 7.79
C MET A 1 -7.08 -10.85 6.89
N LEU A 2 -6.12 -10.88 5.94
CA LEU A 2 -5.95 -9.96 4.81
C LEU A 2 -7.23 -9.29 4.28
N PHE A 3 -8.15 -10.08 3.71
CA PHE A 3 -9.38 -9.56 3.08
C PHE A 3 -10.27 -8.73 4.03
N LYS A 4 -10.40 -9.13 5.30
CA LYS A 4 -11.26 -8.43 6.26
C LYS A 4 -10.65 -7.09 6.65
N SER A 5 -9.32 -7.01 6.81
CA SER A 5 -8.61 -5.77 7.14
C SER A 5 -8.61 -4.78 5.97
N SER A 6 -8.27 -5.23 4.76
CA SER A 6 -8.26 -4.36 3.57
C SER A 6 -9.66 -3.83 3.22
N ARG A 7 -10.70 -4.67 3.35
CA ARG A 7 -12.09 -4.23 3.13
C ARG A 7 -12.60 -3.27 4.22
N TYR A 8 -12.20 -3.45 5.47
CA TYR A 8 -12.53 -2.51 6.55
C TYR A 8 -11.90 -1.13 6.33
N LEU A 9 -10.68 -1.09 5.81
CA LEU A 9 -9.96 0.16 5.51
C LEU A 9 -10.39 0.81 4.19
N SER A 10 -11.00 0.02 3.28
CA SER A 10 -11.62 0.47 2.04
C SER A 10 -13.12 0.78 2.18
N ASP A 11 -13.60 1.00 3.40
CA ASP A 11 -14.98 1.43 3.66
C ASP A 11 -15.19 2.87 3.15
N GLU A 12 -16.40 3.18 2.67
CA GLU A 12 -16.73 4.45 1.97
C GLU A 12 -16.36 5.69 2.78
N GLU A 13 -16.57 5.67 4.10
CA GLU A 13 -16.21 6.76 5.01
C GLU A 13 -14.68 6.98 5.06
N LYS A 14 -13.91 5.90 5.06
CA LYS A 14 -12.45 5.94 5.16
C LYS A 14 -11.81 6.23 3.81
N LEU A 15 -12.41 5.83 2.70
CA LEU A 15 -11.95 6.20 1.35
C LEU A 15 -12.13 7.70 1.06
N ARG A 16 -13.08 8.36 1.73
CA ARG A 16 -13.28 9.82 1.62
C ARG A 16 -12.24 10.63 2.39
N ASP A 17 -11.53 10.01 3.34
CA ASP A 17 -10.44 10.67 4.05
C ASP A 17 -9.23 10.79 3.11
N PRO A 18 -8.81 12.02 2.72
CA PRO A 18 -7.64 12.21 1.88
C PRO A 18 -6.33 11.74 2.54
N HIS A 19 -6.32 11.56 3.88
CA HIS A 19 -5.19 11.05 4.65
C HIS A 19 -5.17 9.53 4.77
N ASN A 20 -6.19 8.85 4.25
CA ASN A 20 -6.17 7.40 4.14
C ASN A 20 -5.24 6.98 2.99
N HIS A 21 -4.02 6.61 3.34
CA HIS A 21 -3.01 6.03 2.45
C HIS A 21 -2.98 4.51 2.52
N THR A 22 -4.10 3.86 2.85
CA THR A 22 -4.24 2.40 2.72
C THR A 22 -4.66 2.07 1.30
N VAL A 23 -4.21 0.93 0.75
CA VAL A 23 -4.58 0.54 -0.62
C VAL A 23 -6.10 0.32 -0.73
N PRO A 24 -6.78 0.98 -1.68
CA PRO A 24 -8.20 0.74 -1.90
C PRO A 24 -8.41 -0.61 -2.57
N VAL A 25 -9.45 -1.32 -2.16
CA VAL A 25 -9.95 -2.52 -2.84
C VAL A 25 -10.97 -2.08 -3.90
N LEU A 26 -10.62 -2.20 -5.18
CA LEU A 26 -11.52 -1.84 -6.30
C LEU A 26 -12.61 -2.89 -6.52
N ASP A 27 -12.26 -4.16 -6.37
CA ASP A 27 -13.17 -5.29 -6.46
C ASP A 27 -12.66 -6.48 -5.64
N ALA A 28 -13.56 -7.39 -5.28
CA ALA A 28 -13.19 -8.66 -4.70
C ALA A 28 -14.25 -9.73 -4.99
N PHE A 29 -13.78 -10.89 -5.45
CA PHE A 29 -14.64 -11.99 -5.86
C PHE A 29 -14.06 -13.33 -5.42
N LEU A 30 -14.93 -14.33 -5.27
CA LEU A 30 -14.53 -15.69 -4.91
C LEU A 30 -14.00 -16.43 -6.13
N ASP A 31 -13.15 -17.42 -5.89
CA ASP A 31 -12.77 -18.38 -6.93
C ASP A 31 -13.96 -19.30 -7.23
N ASP A 32 -14.36 -19.35 -8.50
CA ASP A 32 -15.50 -20.16 -8.97
C ASP A 32 -15.29 -21.66 -8.78
N GLU A 33 -14.03 -22.12 -8.73
CA GLU A 33 -13.67 -23.53 -8.53
C GLU A 33 -13.40 -23.86 -7.06
N ASN A 34 -13.10 -22.85 -6.22
CA ASN A 34 -12.77 -23.05 -4.81
C ASN A 34 -13.15 -21.86 -3.93
N GLU A 35 -14.33 -21.93 -3.32
CA GLU A 35 -14.89 -20.92 -2.42
C GLU A 35 -14.00 -20.54 -1.20
N LYS A 36 -12.90 -21.26 -0.95
CA LYS A 36 -11.92 -20.90 0.09
C LYS A 36 -10.99 -19.76 -0.34
N TYR A 37 -10.87 -19.48 -1.62
CA TYR A 37 -10.03 -18.40 -2.14
C TYR A 37 -10.86 -17.19 -2.53
N THR A 38 -10.29 -16.01 -2.27
CA THR A 38 -10.88 -14.72 -2.63
C THR A 38 -9.81 -13.91 -3.36
N PHE A 39 -10.13 -13.49 -4.57
CA PHE A 39 -9.33 -12.55 -5.33
C PHE A 39 -9.64 -11.13 -4.88
N ILE A 40 -8.60 -10.32 -4.72
CA ILE A 40 -8.69 -8.90 -4.39
C ILE A 40 -8.07 -8.14 -5.55
N VAL A 41 -8.78 -7.13 -6.05
CA VAL A 41 -8.33 -6.28 -7.15
C VAL A 41 -7.94 -4.91 -6.58
N PRO A 42 -6.65 -4.67 -6.30
CA PRO A 42 -6.16 -3.32 -6.00
C PRO A 42 -5.97 -2.51 -7.30
N PRO A 43 -5.78 -1.18 -7.21
CA PRO A 43 -5.26 -0.40 -8.33
C PRO A 43 -3.86 -0.89 -8.73
N LEU A 44 -3.48 -0.62 -9.98
CA LEU A 44 -2.11 -0.87 -10.44
C LEU A 44 -1.16 0.13 -9.79
N LEU A 45 -0.35 -0.33 -8.84
CA LEU A 45 0.63 0.47 -8.12
C LEU A 45 2.06 0.06 -8.48
N HIS A 46 3.00 0.94 -8.16
CA HIS A 46 4.43 0.71 -8.41
C HIS A 46 5.24 0.83 -7.12
N PRO A 47 6.34 0.08 -6.94
CA PRO A 47 7.22 0.25 -5.78
C PRO A 47 7.68 1.71 -5.64
N TYR A 48 7.61 2.23 -4.41
CA TYR A 48 7.86 3.65 -4.13
C TYR A 48 9.29 4.08 -4.46
N PHE A 49 10.25 3.17 -4.39
CA PHE A 49 11.68 3.41 -4.61
C PHE A 49 12.07 3.36 -6.09
N HIS A 50 11.13 3.12 -7.02
CA HIS A 50 11.42 3.17 -8.46
C HIS A 50 10.46 4.12 -9.20
N PRO A 51 10.95 5.19 -9.85
CA PRO A 51 12.36 5.62 -9.92
C PRO A 51 12.88 6.18 -8.58
N ASP A 52 14.19 6.31 -8.38
CA ASP A 52 14.74 6.85 -7.12
C ASP A 52 14.25 8.27 -6.80
N PHE A 53 14.33 8.67 -5.53
CA PHE A 53 14.11 10.07 -5.14
C PHE A 53 15.20 10.97 -5.72
N PHE A 54 14.80 12.10 -6.28
CA PHE A 54 15.73 13.06 -6.88
C PHE A 54 15.98 14.29 -5.98
N SER A 55 15.05 14.61 -5.07
CA SER A 55 15.17 15.81 -4.23
C SER A 55 14.59 15.62 -2.83
N VAL A 56 15.03 16.45 -1.89
CA VAL A 56 14.59 16.43 -0.49
C VAL A 56 13.09 16.65 -0.38
N ASP A 57 12.49 17.51 -1.22
CA ASP A 57 11.05 17.78 -1.21
C ASP A 57 10.23 16.51 -1.53
N GLU A 58 10.74 15.64 -2.40
CA GLU A 58 10.07 14.37 -2.71
C GLU A 58 10.11 13.42 -1.50
N VAL A 59 11.22 13.38 -0.78
CA VAL A 59 11.36 12.58 0.45
C VAL A 59 10.46 13.13 1.55
N LEU A 60 10.43 14.44 1.76
CA LEU A 60 9.56 15.06 2.77
C LEU A 60 8.08 14.82 2.47
N ASN A 61 7.69 14.91 1.20
CA ASN A 61 6.32 14.62 0.77
C ASN A 61 5.94 13.15 1.02
N PHE A 62 6.85 12.23 0.68
CA PHE A 62 6.70 10.81 0.98
C PHE A 62 6.56 10.53 2.49
N THR A 63 7.50 11.03 3.30
CA THR A 63 7.49 10.85 4.75
C THR A 63 6.22 11.40 5.38
N ARG A 64 5.72 12.56 4.93
CA ARG A 64 4.46 13.12 5.41
C ARG A 64 3.28 12.17 5.17
N GLN A 65 3.13 11.65 3.94
CA GLN A 65 2.04 10.72 3.61
C GLN A 65 2.15 9.41 4.41
N LEU A 66 3.36 8.89 4.60
CA LEU A 66 3.58 7.71 5.43
C LEU A 66 3.15 7.94 6.89
N LEU A 67 3.50 9.09 7.47
CA LEU A 67 3.10 9.45 8.83
C LEU A 67 1.59 9.69 8.98
N GLU A 68 0.92 10.18 7.95
CA GLU A 68 -0.55 10.32 7.92
C GLU A 68 -1.23 8.95 8.09
N VAL A 69 -0.76 7.91 7.39
CA VAL A 69 -1.28 6.54 7.57
C VAL A 69 -1.04 6.03 8.98
N VAL A 70 0.15 6.25 9.54
CA VAL A 70 0.49 5.82 10.91
C VAL A 70 -0.43 6.48 11.92
N SER A 71 -0.66 7.79 11.79
CA SER A 71 -1.55 8.55 12.68
C SER A 71 -2.99 8.08 12.59
N MET A 72 -3.50 7.85 11.37
CA MET A 72 -4.86 7.32 11.16
C MET A 72 -5.02 5.93 11.81
N LEU A 73 -4.06 5.03 11.61
CA LEU A 73 -4.08 3.68 12.18
C LEU A 73 -4.05 3.69 13.71
N GLN A 74 -3.25 4.59 14.31
CA GLN A 74 -3.24 4.81 15.75
C GLN A 74 -4.60 5.30 16.26
N GLY A 75 -5.21 6.26 15.58
CA GLY A 75 -6.52 6.82 15.95
C GLY A 75 -7.66 5.80 15.84
N LEU A 76 -7.60 4.90 14.85
CA LEU A 76 -8.60 3.86 14.65
C LEU A 76 -8.58 2.77 15.73
N LYS A 77 -7.51 2.65 16.54
CA LYS A 77 -7.27 1.58 17.55
C LYS A 77 -7.39 0.14 17.02
N VAL A 78 -7.78 -0.03 15.76
CA VAL A 78 -8.02 -1.31 15.07
C VAL A 78 -6.69 -1.99 14.72
N ILE A 79 -5.56 -1.29 14.81
CA ILE A 79 -4.30 -1.69 14.18
C ILE A 79 -3.16 -1.17 15.08
N SER A 80 -3.09 -1.63 16.33
CA SER A 80 -2.13 -1.09 17.31
C SER A 80 -0.93 -2.01 17.50
N ARG A 81 0.28 -1.46 17.39
CA ARG A 81 1.61 -2.08 17.62
C ARG A 81 2.09 -3.18 16.66
N GLY A 82 1.24 -4.03 16.09
CA GLY A 82 1.68 -5.12 15.21
C GLY A 82 1.89 -4.72 13.74
N SER A 83 1.08 -3.79 13.24
CA SER A 83 0.99 -3.54 11.80
C SER A 83 2.04 -2.63 11.21
N LEU A 84 2.77 -1.89 12.06
CA LEU A 84 4.01 -1.24 11.63
C LEU A 84 5.20 -2.22 11.57
N ARG A 85 5.05 -3.49 11.99
CA ARG A 85 6.18 -4.46 11.93
C ARG A 85 6.55 -4.86 10.52
N ASP A 86 5.62 -4.78 9.57
CA ASP A 86 5.91 -5.05 8.17
C ASP A 86 5.93 -3.77 7.34
N CYS A 87 6.42 -2.68 7.93
CA CYS A 87 6.76 -1.47 7.18
C CYS A 87 8.03 -1.68 6.36
N SER A 88 8.02 -2.75 5.56
CA SER A 88 9.06 -3.10 4.60
C SER A 88 8.87 -2.30 3.31
N ASP A 89 9.97 -2.13 2.58
CA ASP A 89 9.97 -1.36 1.34
C ASP A 89 9.01 -1.90 0.27
N LEU A 90 8.72 -3.21 0.33
CA LEU A 90 7.83 -3.90 -0.60
C LEU A 90 6.35 -3.69 -0.29
N ASN A 91 6.02 -3.25 0.93
CA ASN A 91 4.65 -2.94 1.34
C ASN A 91 4.26 -1.48 1.13
N ILE A 92 5.18 -0.66 0.64
CA ILE A 92 4.96 0.74 0.29
C ILE A 92 4.97 0.88 -1.22
N MET A 93 3.81 1.22 -1.76
CA MET A 93 3.60 1.38 -3.19
C MET A 93 3.18 2.82 -3.49
N MET A 94 3.21 3.22 -4.76
CA MET A 94 2.77 4.55 -5.19
C MET A 94 1.88 4.48 -6.42
N ASP A 95 0.96 5.44 -6.51
CA ASP A 95 0.23 5.73 -7.74
C ASP A 95 1.13 6.50 -8.68
N VAL A 96 1.28 5.93 -9.87
CA VAL A 96 2.20 6.41 -10.89
C VAL A 96 1.50 6.77 -12.19
N ASP A 97 0.17 6.80 -12.22
CA ASP A 97 -0.61 7.18 -13.40
C ASP A 97 -0.13 8.53 -13.98
N LYS A 98 0.12 9.50 -13.11
CA LYS A 98 0.65 10.81 -13.52
C LYS A 98 2.13 10.80 -13.89
N MET A 99 2.91 9.88 -13.31
CA MET A 99 4.34 9.75 -13.57
C MET A 99 4.63 9.07 -14.90
N PHE A 100 3.75 8.18 -15.39
CA PHE A 100 3.93 7.48 -16.66
C PHE A 100 2.82 7.87 -17.65
N PRO A 101 2.99 8.95 -18.44
CA PRO A 101 1.98 9.43 -19.38
C PRO A 101 1.54 8.42 -20.45
N ARG A 102 2.36 7.39 -20.70
CA ARG A 102 2.06 6.30 -21.63
C ARG A 102 1.67 4.99 -20.92
N GLY A 103 1.42 5.07 -19.62
CA GLY A 103 1.10 3.95 -18.76
C GLY A 103 2.27 2.99 -18.53
N LEU A 104 2.02 2.03 -17.64
CA LEU A 104 2.90 0.93 -17.31
C LEU A 104 2.28 -0.40 -17.67
N HIS A 105 3.11 -1.35 -18.08
CA HIS A 105 2.65 -2.70 -18.34
C HIS A 105 2.34 -3.41 -17.02
N PRO A 106 1.13 -3.97 -16.83
CA PRO A 106 0.69 -4.50 -15.53
C PRO A 106 1.57 -5.61 -14.94
N THR A 107 2.24 -6.40 -15.80
CA THR A 107 3.12 -7.50 -15.38
C THR A 107 4.61 -7.26 -15.63
N ILE A 108 4.96 -6.19 -16.34
CA ILE A 108 6.36 -5.84 -16.63
C ILE A 108 6.52 -4.39 -16.24
N SER A 109 6.74 -4.13 -14.96
CA SER A 109 6.75 -2.79 -14.36
C SER A 109 7.81 -1.83 -14.93
N VAL A 110 8.74 -2.33 -15.74
CA VAL A 110 9.73 -1.51 -16.47
C VAL A 110 9.30 -1.15 -17.89
N ALA A 111 8.23 -1.75 -18.40
CA ALA A 111 7.77 -1.59 -19.77
C ALA A 111 6.52 -0.69 -19.85
N GLU A 112 6.37 -0.02 -20.98
CA GLU A 112 5.22 0.82 -21.26
C GLU A 112 3.93 0.00 -21.43
N ALA A 113 2.77 0.54 -21.03
CA ALA A 113 1.50 -0.20 -21.14
C ALA A 113 1.20 -0.76 -22.55
N SER A 114 1.59 -0.04 -23.60
CA SER A 114 1.31 -0.40 -24.99
C SER A 114 2.21 -1.51 -25.56
N THR A 115 3.30 -1.89 -24.88
CA THR A 115 4.30 -2.82 -25.44
C THR A 115 5.13 -3.50 -24.36
N ARG A 116 5.55 -4.73 -24.61
CA ARG A 116 6.45 -5.49 -23.72
C ARG A 116 7.93 -5.22 -23.97
N ILE A 117 8.26 -4.35 -24.93
CA ILE A 117 9.63 -4.15 -25.42
C ILE A 117 10.18 -2.78 -25.01
N ARG A 118 9.35 -1.72 -25.10
CA ARG A 118 9.81 -0.36 -24.82
C ARG A 118 9.80 -0.10 -23.32
N LEU A 119 10.94 0.38 -22.81
CA LEU A 119 11.04 0.86 -21.44
C LEU A 119 10.10 2.04 -21.20
N ALA A 120 9.36 1.98 -20.10
CA ALA A 120 8.54 3.07 -19.61
C ALA A 120 9.45 4.23 -19.18
N LYS A 121 9.06 5.46 -19.54
CA LYS A 121 9.84 6.66 -19.21
C LYS A 121 9.07 7.50 -18.20
N PRO A 122 9.45 7.48 -16.91
CA PRO A 122 8.77 8.26 -15.89
C PRO A 122 9.10 9.76 -16.03
N ARG A 123 8.14 10.60 -15.65
CA ARG A 123 8.38 11.98 -15.20
C ARG A 123 8.94 11.96 -13.77
N ARG A 124 9.64 13.01 -13.36
CA ARG A 124 10.05 13.16 -11.95
C ARG A 124 8.81 13.41 -11.09
N ARG A 125 8.88 13.05 -9.80
CA ARG A 125 7.75 13.23 -8.87
C ARG A 125 7.40 14.72 -8.71
N ARG A 126 8.40 15.58 -8.73
CA ARG A 126 8.23 17.05 -8.72
C ARG A 126 7.62 17.64 -10.00
N ASP A 127 7.64 16.90 -11.12
CA ASP A 127 7.13 17.38 -12.42
C ASP A 127 5.67 16.95 -12.67
N VAL A 128 5.04 16.33 -11.66
CA VAL A 128 3.62 15.95 -11.68
C VAL A 128 2.88 16.64 -10.56
N SER A 129 1.56 16.76 -10.68
CA SER A 129 0.74 17.51 -9.72
C SER A 129 0.76 16.91 -8.31
N TYR A 130 0.78 15.56 -8.21
CA TYR A 130 0.78 14.84 -6.96
C TYR A 130 1.19 13.38 -7.18
N VAL A 131 1.95 12.80 -6.25
CA VAL A 131 2.24 11.36 -6.18
C VAL A 131 1.64 10.86 -4.87
N ARG A 132 0.76 9.85 -4.95
CA ARG A 132 0.14 9.25 -3.77
C ARG A 132 0.86 7.96 -3.41
N TYR A 133 1.15 7.77 -2.13
CA TYR A 133 1.75 6.54 -1.62
C TYR A 133 0.70 5.72 -0.88
N TYR A 134 0.82 4.40 -0.93
CA TYR A 134 -0.09 3.48 -0.30
C TYR A 134 0.65 2.40 0.46
N TYR A 135 0.10 2.04 1.61
CA TYR A 135 0.46 0.83 2.34
C TYR A 135 -0.44 -0.32 1.89
N VAL A 136 0.15 -1.41 1.39
CA VAL A 136 -0.60 -2.44 0.65
C VAL A 136 -0.82 -3.75 1.40
N ASP A 137 -0.01 -4.08 2.42
CA ASP A 137 -0.11 -5.36 3.11
C ASP A 137 -0.49 -5.23 4.59
N PHE A 138 -1.69 -5.68 4.94
CA PHE A 138 -2.18 -5.76 6.31
C PHE A 138 -2.34 -7.21 6.78
N GLY A 139 -1.69 -8.17 6.15
CA GLY A 139 -1.96 -9.59 6.35
C GLY A 139 -1.59 -10.13 7.72
N ILE A 140 -0.57 -9.52 8.30
CA ILE A 140 -0.13 -9.80 9.68
C ILE A 140 -0.67 -8.77 10.68
N SER A 141 -1.55 -7.86 10.25
CA SER A 141 -2.14 -6.86 11.14
C SER A 141 -3.15 -7.49 12.09
N VAL A 142 -3.02 -7.18 13.37
CA VAL A 142 -3.92 -7.68 14.42
C VAL A 142 -4.79 -6.55 14.95
N LYS A 143 -6.10 -6.81 15.00
CA LYS A 143 -7.06 -5.95 15.66
C LYS A 143 -7.12 -6.26 17.14
N PHE A 144 -6.90 -5.24 17.97
CA PHE A 144 -7.10 -5.32 19.40
C PHE A 144 -8.53 -4.89 19.73
N ASP A 145 -9.19 -5.67 20.57
CA ASP A 145 -10.46 -5.28 21.17
C ASP A 145 -10.22 -4.39 22.40
N HIS A 146 -11.26 -3.63 22.77
CA HIS A 146 -11.20 -2.46 23.67
C HIS A 146 -10.68 -2.73 25.10
N ASP A 147 -10.50 -4.01 25.48
CA ASP A 147 -10.09 -4.47 26.82
C ASP A 147 -8.71 -5.15 26.84
N ASP A 148 -7.97 -5.18 25.73
CA ASP A 148 -6.82 -6.06 25.55
C ASP A 148 -5.45 -5.33 25.55
N ASP A 149 -5.26 -4.41 26.49
CA ASP A 149 -4.06 -3.52 26.62
C ASP A 149 -2.73 -4.27 26.90
N GLY A 150 -2.76 -5.60 27.04
CA GLY A 150 -1.63 -6.40 27.53
C GLY A 150 -1.16 -7.55 26.65
N LYS A 151 -1.84 -7.90 25.54
CA LYS A 151 -1.43 -9.06 24.74
C LYS A 151 -0.21 -8.76 23.86
N ARG A 152 0.86 -9.49 24.14
CA ARG A 152 2.01 -9.62 23.22
C ARG A 152 1.57 -10.49 22.05
N VAL A 153 1.54 -9.92 20.86
CA VAL A 153 1.34 -10.67 19.62
C VAL A 153 2.69 -11.25 19.21
N PHE A 154 2.78 -12.57 19.08
CA PHE A 154 3.94 -13.21 18.47
C PHE A 154 3.90 -12.91 16.97
N GLY A 155 4.98 -12.35 16.43
CA GLY A 155 5.06 -12.06 15.01
C GLY A 155 5.03 -13.35 14.18
N VAL A 156 4.35 -13.29 13.03
CA VAL A 156 4.60 -14.19 11.91
C VAL A 156 5.74 -13.56 11.09
N ILE A 157 6.55 -14.37 10.41
CA ILE A 157 7.63 -13.92 9.50
C ILE A 157 7.08 -12.80 8.59
N GLY A 158 7.69 -11.62 8.65
CA GLY A 158 7.35 -10.46 7.81
C GLY A 158 8.08 -10.51 6.46
N GLN A 159 7.87 -9.53 5.59
CA GLN A 159 8.62 -9.44 4.33
C GLN A 159 10.10 -9.06 4.50
N ASP A 160 10.46 -8.45 5.63
CA ASP A 160 11.84 -8.14 5.99
C ASP A 160 12.44 -9.30 6.79
N ASP A 161 13.40 -9.99 6.20
CA ASP A 161 14.15 -11.09 6.82
C ASP A 161 15.40 -10.61 7.57
N GLU A 162 15.74 -9.31 7.52
CA GLU A 162 16.92 -8.73 8.18
C GLU A 162 16.65 -8.25 9.62
N VAL A 163 15.40 -8.25 10.06
CA VAL A 163 15.05 -7.98 11.46
C VAL A 163 15.39 -9.17 12.37
N PRO A 164 15.99 -8.94 13.56
CA PRO A 164 16.52 -9.99 14.44
C PRO A 164 15.46 -10.89 15.11
#